data_AF-A0A2G4SQY9-F1
#
_entry.id   AF-A0A2G4SQY9-F1
#
_cell.length_a   1.000
_cell.length_b   1.000
_cell.length_c   1.000
_cell.angle_alpha   90.00
_cell.angle_beta   90.00
_cell.angle_gamma   90.00
#
_symmetry.space_group_name_H-M   'P 1'
#
loop_
_entity.id
_entity.type
_entity.pdbx_description
1 polymer ?
#
loop_
_entity_poly.entity_id
_entity_poly.type
_entity_poly.pdbx_seq_one_letter_code
_entity_poly.pdbx_strand_id
1 'polypeptide(L)'
;MRDQVNACLTEYADLIKKYFASLSTAADHVTLDEANNPEHIIKEIVALEDKLQKSVEQIEEHQKRQQRIIQVQDEIHQYNKTLLNLVHKLNTSRNELDQHLSSAKIELKATEYARKSNIQFTDILSYASKLSKYTSAPPNFDVLNREMKMDFEKPYPDEERMRRGLLYWQNSSQPHTEERFESSDSEISATEDTTEQNVNRQNEDAGGDPFWILDLNPDMQS
;
A
#
# COMPACT_ATOMS: atom_id res chain seq x y z
N MET A 1 33.95 30.05 29.51
CA MET A 1 33.58 29.41 30.79
C MET A 1 34.53 28.27 31.14
N ARG A 2 34.52 27.13 30.42
CA ARG A 2 35.48 26.03 30.68
C ARG A 2 36.95 26.45 30.59
N ASP A 3 37.33 27.18 29.55
CA ASP A 3 38.73 27.62 29.38
C ASP A 3 39.17 28.62 30.45
N GLN A 4 38.22 29.40 30.98
CA GLN A 4 38.47 30.40 32.01
C GLN A 4 38.59 29.76 33.41
N VAL A 5 37.81 28.73 33.70
CA VAL A 5 37.97 27.89 34.90
C VAL A 5 39.29 27.13 34.84
N ASN A 6 39.64 26.55 33.70
CA ASN A 6 40.91 25.86 33.52
C ASN A 6 42.10 26.81 33.69
N ALA A 7 42.02 28.03 33.16
CA ALA A 7 43.03 29.07 33.36
C ALA A 7 43.16 29.46 34.86
N CYS A 8 42.05 29.66 35.57
CA CYS A 8 42.09 29.96 37.00
C CYS A 8 42.68 28.80 37.82
N LEU A 9 42.40 27.55 37.44
CA LEU A 9 42.99 26.37 38.10
C LEU A 9 44.49 26.25 37.85
N THR A 10 44.97 26.59 36.65
CA THR A 10 46.41 26.63 36.37
C THR A 10 47.11 27.77 37.10
N GLU A 11 46.48 28.95 37.18
CA GLU A 11 46.99 30.10 37.94
C GLU A 11 47.05 29.80 39.45
N TYR A 12 46.02 29.14 39.99
CA TYR A 12 45.99 28.66 41.38
C TYR A 12 47.10 27.65 41.66
N ALA A 13 47.32 26.69 40.77
CA ALA A 13 48.40 25.71 40.89
C ALA A 13 49.79 26.36 40.85
N ASP A 14 49.98 27.40 40.04
CA ASP A 14 51.25 28.12 39.95
C ASP A 14 51.49 29.05 41.14
N LEU A 15 50.43 29.66 41.71
CA LEU A 15 50.52 30.44 42.95
C LEU A 15 50.83 29.57 44.17
N ILE A 16 50.29 28.35 44.25
CA ILE A 16 50.64 27.39 45.30
C ILE A 16 52.13 27.02 45.22
N LYS A 17 52.66 26.76 44.01
CA LYS A 17 54.10 26.49 43.83
C LYS A 17 54.95 27.68 44.29
N LYS A 18 54.53 28.92 43.98
CA LYS A 18 55.20 30.15 44.43
C LYS A 18 55.11 30.37 45.94
N TYR A 19 53.99 29.99 46.56
CA TYR A 19 53.82 30.03 48.02
C TYR A 19 54.79 29.06 48.72
N PHE A 20 54.88 27.81 48.27
CA PHE A 20 55.81 26.85 48.86
C PHE A 20 57.28 27.25 48.62
N ALA A 21 57.60 27.81 47.46
CA ALA A 21 58.94 28.33 47.17
C ALA A 21 59.31 29.52 48.09
N SER A 22 58.39 30.48 48.26
CA SER A 22 58.61 31.64 49.15
C SER A 22 58.72 31.25 50.62
N LEU A 23 57.94 30.28 51.09
CA LEU A 23 58.05 29.71 52.43
C LEU A 23 59.40 29.01 52.65
N SER A 24 59.90 28.26 51.67
CA SER A 24 61.23 27.63 51.73
C SER A 24 62.33 28.69 51.82
N THR A 25 62.26 29.75 51.02
CA THR A 25 63.26 30.84 51.06
C THR A 25 63.19 31.67 52.35
N ALA A 26 62.00 31.79 52.94
CA ALA A 26 61.81 32.44 54.24
C ALA A 26 62.38 31.61 55.40
N ALA A 27 62.29 30.27 55.30
CA ALA A 27 62.93 29.35 56.25
C ALA A 27 64.46 29.38 56.15
N ASP A 28 65.01 29.66 54.96
CA ASP A 28 66.45 29.78 54.71
C ASP A 28 67.06 31.16 55.10
N HIS A 29 66.29 32.04 55.73
CA HIS A 29 66.71 33.34 56.28
C HIS A 29 67.31 34.34 55.25
N VAL A 30 66.91 34.26 53.97
CA VAL A 30 67.28 35.24 52.94
C VAL A 30 66.26 36.39 52.94
N THR A 31 66.72 37.64 52.76
CA THR A 31 65.87 38.85 52.76
C THR A 31 64.71 38.72 51.78
N LEU A 32 63.48 38.71 52.30
CA LEU A 32 62.29 38.65 51.47
C LEU A 32 62.09 39.98 50.73
N ASP A 33 61.92 39.88 49.42
CA ASP A 33 61.37 40.94 48.58
C ASP A 33 59.91 41.19 48.99
N GLU A 34 59.48 42.45 49.09
CA GLU A 34 58.18 42.86 49.64
C GLU A 34 56.99 42.27 48.85
N ALA A 35 57.23 41.89 47.59
CA ALA A 35 56.31 41.22 46.67
C ALA A 35 56.19 39.70 46.86
N ASN A 36 57.16 39.04 47.51
CA ASN A 36 57.17 37.59 47.77
C ASN A 36 56.83 37.25 49.23
N ASN A 37 56.31 38.22 49.97
CA ASN A 37 55.88 38.01 51.34
C ASN A 37 54.71 37.00 51.34
N PRO A 38 54.76 35.90 52.11
CA PRO A 38 53.72 34.86 52.12
C PRO A 38 52.31 35.42 52.34
N GLU A 39 52.16 36.52 53.07
CA GLU A 39 50.87 37.20 53.27
C GLU A 39 50.25 37.77 51.98
N HIS A 40 51.06 38.27 51.05
CA HIS A 40 50.58 38.82 49.78
C HIS A 40 50.11 37.70 48.84
N ILE A 41 50.87 36.61 48.78
CA ILE A 41 50.53 35.43 47.97
C ILE A 41 49.24 34.76 48.49
N ILE A 42 49.04 34.69 49.81
CA ILE A 42 47.79 34.19 50.40
C ILE A 42 46.60 35.08 50.00
N LYS A 43 46.75 36.41 50.03
CA LYS A 43 45.67 37.33 49.60
C LYS A 43 45.32 37.16 48.11
N GLU A 44 46.30 36.93 47.25
CA GLU A 44 46.07 36.63 45.83
C GLU A 44 45.37 35.29 45.62
N ILE A 45 45.73 34.25 46.39
CA ILE A 45 45.06 32.94 46.36
C ILE A 45 43.59 33.09 46.75
N VAL A 46 43.29 33.81 47.82
CA VAL A 46 41.90 34.04 48.28
C VAL A 46 41.08 34.80 47.22
N ALA A 47 41.67 35.82 46.59
CA ALA A 47 40.99 36.56 45.52
C ALA A 47 40.71 35.71 44.27
N LEU A 48 41.62 34.79 43.92
CA LEU A 48 41.43 33.83 42.84
C LEU A 48 40.39 32.77 43.19
N GLU A 49 40.34 32.33 44.44
CA GLU A 49 39.34 31.39 44.94
C GLU A 49 37.94 32.01 44.92
N ASP A 50 37.78 33.27 45.32
CA ASP A 50 36.53 34.02 45.18
C ASP A 50 36.08 34.13 43.71
N LYS A 51 37.02 34.29 42.79
CA LYS A 51 36.74 34.36 41.34
C LYS A 51 36.33 32.99 40.79
N LEU A 52 36.98 31.90 41.26
CA LEU A 52 36.62 30.54 40.90
C LEU A 52 35.23 30.18 41.43
N GLN A 53 34.93 30.50 42.68
CA GLN A 53 33.64 30.27 43.32
C GLN A 53 32.50 30.94 42.52
N LYS A 54 32.66 32.22 42.16
CA LYS A 54 31.70 32.94 41.30
C LYS A 54 31.52 32.28 39.94
N SER A 55 32.60 31.76 39.34
CA SER A 55 32.50 31.07 38.05
C SER A 55 31.78 29.72 38.16
N VAL A 56 31.97 28.99 39.26
CA VAL A 56 31.27 27.73 39.54
C VAL A 56 29.78 27.99 39.74
N GLU A 57 29.40 29.00 40.53
CA GLU A 57 28.00 29.39 40.73
C GLU A 57 27.30 29.73 39.40
N GLN A 58 27.98 30.46 38.51
CA GLN A 58 27.46 30.74 37.18
C GLN A 58 27.29 29.47 36.33
N ILE A 59 28.22 28.52 36.41
CA ILE A 59 28.10 27.23 35.71
C ILE A 59 26.89 26.46 36.21
N GLU A 60 26.66 26.41 37.52
CA GLU A 60 25.48 25.75 38.08
C GLU A 60 24.17 26.40 37.61
N GLU A 61 24.12 27.72 37.57
CA GLU A 61 22.95 28.43 37.05
C GLU A 61 22.72 28.12 35.56
N HIS A 62 23.78 28.12 34.76
CA HIS A 62 23.71 27.72 33.36
C HIS A 62 23.25 26.27 33.18
N GLN A 63 23.71 25.35 34.03
CA GLN A 63 23.27 23.95 33.99
C GLN A 63 21.78 23.82 34.32
N LYS A 64 21.29 24.53 35.34
CA LYS A 64 19.85 24.56 35.68
C LYS A 64 19.01 25.10 34.51
N ARG A 65 19.45 26.19 33.88
CA ARG A 65 18.79 26.74 32.68
C ARG A 65 18.83 25.76 31.51
N GLN A 66 19.96 25.09 31.30
CA GLN A 66 20.10 24.09 30.23
C GLN A 66 19.18 22.89 30.44
N GLN A 67 19.05 22.39 31.68
CA GLN A 67 18.08 21.35 32.00
C GLN A 67 16.66 21.80 31.68
N ARG A 68 16.31 23.05 31.99
CA ARG A 68 15.00 23.59 31.65
C ARG A 68 14.78 23.70 30.14
N ILE A 69 15.80 24.10 29.38
CA ILE A 69 15.73 24.13 27.91
C ILE A 69 15.49 22.75 27.35
N ILE A 70 16.21 21.73 27.84
CA ILE A 70 16.05 20.34 27.40
C ILE A 70 14.62 19.85 27.70
N GLN A 71 14.10 20.12 28.90
CA GLN A 71 12.71 19.77 29.25
C GLN A 71 11.70 20.38 28.27
N VAL A 72 11.82 21.68 27.97
CA VAL A 72 10.92 22.36 27.04
C VAL A 72 11.07 21.82 25.61
N GLN A 73 12.29 21.47 25.19
CA GLN A 73 12.52 20.83 23.90
C GLN A 73 11.83 19.46 23.83
N ASP A 74 11.94 18.65 24.88
CA ASP A 74 11.28 17.34 24.95
C ASP A 74 9.75 17.49 24.93
N GLU A 75 9.20 18.47 25.64
CA GLU A 75 7.77 18.80 25.59
C GLU A 75 7.33 19.18 24.16
N ILE A 76 8.08 20.04 23.46
CA ILE A 76 7.82 20.41 22.07
C ILE A 76 7.87 19.18 21.15
N HIS A 77 8.87 18.31 21.34
CA HIS A 77 8.98 17.08 20.56
C HIS A 77 7.80 16.13 20.80
N GLN A 78 7.31 16.02 22.04
CA GLN A 78 6.11 15.25 22.35
C GLN A 78 4.88 15.84 21.68
N TYR A 79 4.66 17.16 21.75
CA TYR A 79 3.54 17.81 21.07
C TYR A 79 3.59 17.60 19.55
N ASN A 80 4.75 17.77 18.92
CA ASN A 80 4.92 17.49 17.49
C ASN A 80 4.58 16.05 17.13
N LYS A 81 5.00 15.07 17.95
CA LYS A 81 4.65 13.67 17.74
C LYS A 81 3.14 13.43 17.85
N THR A 82 2.47 14.04 18.82
CA THR A 82 1.01 13.92 18.96
C THR A 82 0.26 14.57 17.81
N LEU A 83 0.73 15.73 17.33
CA LEU A 83 0.17 16.44 16.19
C LEU A 83 0.27 15.61 14.91
N LEU A 84 1.45 15.03 14.62
CA LEU A 84 1.63 14.18 13.45
C LEU A 84 0.76 12.93 13.51
N ASN A 85 0.60 12.32 14.70
CA ASN A 85 -0.31 11.20 14.89
C ASN A 85 -1.77 11.61 14.61
N LEU A 86 -2.20 12.78 15.11
CA LEU A 86 -3.54 13.30 14.85
C LEU A 86 -3.76 13.53 13.35
N VAL A 87 -2.83 14.17 12.66
CA VAL A 87 -2.90 14.40 11.21
C VAL A 87 -2.96 13.07 10.45
N HIS A 88 -2.17 12.07 10.86
CA HIS A 88 -2.21 10.74 10.26
C HIS A 88 -3.56 10.05 10.47
N LYS A 89 -4.12 10.11 11.68
CA LYS A 89 -5.47 9.59 12.00
C LYS A 89 -6.57 10.29 11.19
N LEU A 90 -6.48 11.61 11.02
CA LEU A 90 -7.44 12.35 10.20
C LEU A 90 -7.33 11.97 8.73
N ASN A 91 -6.12 11.80 8.21
CA ASN A 91 -5.92 11.42 6.81
C ASN A 91 -6.40 9.99 6.53
N THR A 92 -6.13 9.04 7.44
CA THR A 92 -6.63 7.66 7.34
C THR A 92 -8.16 7.63 7.38
N SER A 93 -8.77 8.32 8.34
CA SER A 93 -10.24 8.42 8.41
C SER A 93 -10.85 9.08 7.17
N ARG A 94 -10.21 10.12 6.62
CA ARG A 94 -10.63 10.72 5.35
C ARG A 94 -10.59 9.70 4.21
N ASN A 95 -9.49 8.97 4.06
CA ASN A 95 -9.34 7.99 2.99
C ASN A 95 -10.37 6.85 3.11
N GLU A 96 -10.66 6.40 4.34
CA GLU A 96 -11.72 5.43 4.60
C GLU A 96 -13.08 5.95 4.16
N LEU A 97 -13.42 7.21 4.50
CA LEU A 97 -14.66 7.84 4.07
C LEU A 97 -14.75 7.99 2.53
N ASP A 98 -13.66 8.37 1.88
CA ASP A 98 -13.59 8.47 0.42
C ASP A 98 -13.78 7.08 -0.25
N GLN A 99 -13.25 6.02 0.36
CA GLN A 99 -13.47 4.64 -0.07
C GLN A 99 -14.93 4.20 0.12
N HIS A 100 -15.54 4.52 1.27
CA HIS A 100 -16.96 4.25 1.50
C HIS A 100 -17.88 5.04 0.57
N LEU A 101 -17.55 6.29 0.27
CA LEU A 101 -18.32 7.11 -0.66
C LEU A 101 -18.22 6.57 -2.09
N SER A 102 -17.01 6.20 -2.53
CA SER A 102 -16.81 5.63 -3.87
C SER A 102 -17.51 4.28 -4.04
N SER A 103 -17.44 3.38 -3.04
CA SER A 103 -18.19 2.11 -3.05
C SER A 103 -19.70 2.34 -3.05
N ALA A 104 -20.22 3.19 -2.16
CA ALA A 104 -21.64 3.56 -2.14
C ALA A 104 -22.12 4.14 -3.48
N LYS A 105 -21.28 4.93 -4.17
CA LYS A 105 -21.59 5.46 -5.50
C LYS A 105 -21.65 4.37 -6.58
N ILE A 106 -20.81 3.34 -6.48
CA ILE A 106 -20.84 2.17 -7.37
C ILE A 106 -22.11 1.36 -7.11
N GLU A 107 -22.44 1.10 -5.84
CA GLU A 107 -23.66 0.40 -5.46
C GLU A 107 -24.91 1.15 -5.93
N LEU A 108 -24.96 2.48 -5.75
CA LEU A 108 -26.06 3.30 -6.25
C LEU A 108 -26.22 3.14 -7.77
N LYS A 109 -25.13 3.24 -8.54
CA LYS A 109 -25.19 3.00 -9.98
C LYS A 109 -25.68 1.60 -10.34
N ALA A 110 -25.25 0.57 -9.61
CA ALA A 110 -25.71 -0.80 -9.82
C ALA A 110 -27.21 -0.95 -9.50
N THR A 111 -27.69 -0.35 -8.41
CA THR A 111 -29.13 -0.34 -8.07
C THR A 111 -29.96 0.43 -9.09
N GLU A 112 -29.47 1.56 -9.60
CA GLU A 112 -30.15 2.30 -10.66
C GLU A 112 -30.20 1.51 -11.97
N TYR A 113 -29.11 0.84 -12.33
CA TYR A 113 -29.08 -0.06 -13.48
C TYR A 113 -30.07 -1.21 -13.28
N ALA A 114 -30.06 -1.87 -12.12
CA ALA A 114 -31.00 -2.93 -11.77
C ALA A 114 -32.46 -2.45 -11.82
N ARG A 115 -32.74 -1.21 -11.38
CA ARG A 115 -34.08 -0.62 -11.44
C ARG A 115 -34.52 -0.30 -12.87
N LYS A 116 -33.59 0.14 -13.72
CA LYS A 116 -33.84 0.40 -15.15
C LYS A 116 -34.00 -0.90 -15.94
N SER A 117 -33.26 -1.94 -15.60
CA SER A 117 -33.40 -3.26 -16.18
C SER A 117 -34.66 -3.91 -15.60
N ASN A 118 -35.77 -3.86 -16.33
CA ASN A 118 -37.01 -4.54 -15.94
C ASN A 118 -36.89 -6.06 -16.16
N ILE A 119 -36.03 -6.72 -15.39
CA ILE A 119 -35.81 -8.16 -15.45
C ILE A 119 -36.74 -8.82 -14.43
N GLN A 120 -37.56 -9.77 -14.87
CA GLN A 120 -38.44 -10.50 -13.97
C GLN A 120 -37.64 -11.52 -13.15
N PHE A 121 -37.99 -11.68 -11.88
CA PHE A 121 -37.34 -12.64 -10.98
C PHE A 121 -37.44 -14.09 -11.52
N THR A 122 -38.55 -14.42 -12.18
CA THR A 122 -38.78 -15.73 -12.82
C THR A 122 -37.73 -16.04 -13.87
N ASP A 123 -37.32 -15.04 -14.66
CA ASP A 123 -36.37 -15.23 -15.75
C ASP A 123 -34.97 -15.49 -15.18
N ILE A 124 -34.59 -14.76 -14.12
CA ILE A 124 -33.33 -14.97 -13.41
C ILE A 124 -33.28 -16.38 -12.82
N LEU A 125 -34.36 -16.84 -12.17
CA LEU A 125 -34.41 -18.18 -11.58
C LEU A 125 -34.31 -19.27 -12.65
N SER A 126 -35.03 -19.11 -13.76
CA SER A 126 -34.97 -20.06 -14.88
C SER A 126 -33.58 -20.12 -15.51
N TYR A 127 -32.93 -18.97 -15.67
CA TYR A 127 -31.58 -18.87 -16.24
C TYR A 127 -30.52 -19.41 -15.27
N ALA A 128 -30.62 -19.09 -13.97
CA ALA A 128 -29.75 -19.64 -12.94
C ALA A 128 -29.86 -21.16 -12.84
N SER A 129 -31.08 -21.72 -12.95
CA SER A 129 -31.28 -23.16 -13.00
C SER A 129 -30.63 -23.80 -14.23
N LYS A 130 -30.69 -23.14 -15.40
CA LYS A 130 -29.97 -23.58 -16.61
C LYS A 130 -28.45 -23.54 -16.40
N LEU A 131 -27.92 -22.43 -15.88
CA LEU A 131 -26.49 -22.26 -15.61
C LEU A 131 -25.95 -23.22 -14.56
N SER A 132 -26.75 -23.60 -13.56
CA SER A 132 -26.33 -24.49 -12.48
C SER A 132 -25.80 -25.84 -12.98
N LYS A 133 -26.26 -26.30 -14.15
CA LYS A 133 -25.76 -27.53 -14.77
C LYS A 133 -24.31 -27.42 -15.29
N TYR A 134 -23.82 -26.19 -15.51
CA TYR A 134 -22.55 -25.89 -16.16
C TYR A 134 -21.52 -25.21 -15.26
N THR A 135 -21.93 -24.61 -14.13
CA THR A 135 -21.06 -23.70 -13.35
C THR A 135 -20.38 -24.32 -12.15
N SER A 136 -20.86 -25.44 -11.60
CA SER A 136 -20.17 -26.15 -10.52
C SER A 136 -20.61 -27.60 -10.38
N ALA A 137 -19.66 -28.51 -10.21
CA ALA A 137 -19.94 -29.89 -9.84
C ALA A 137 -20.41 -29.90 -8.37
N PRO A 138 -21.50 -30.60 -8.01
CA PRO A 138 -21.96 -30.67 -6.63
C PRO A 138 -20.84 -31.13 -5.69
N PRO A 139 -20.77 -30.62 -4.44
CA PRO A 139 -19.84 -31.15 -3.46
C PRO A 139 -20.15 -32.64 -3.28
N ASN A 140 -19.15 -33.51 -3.55
CA ASN A 140 -19.22 -34.98 -3.69
C ASN A 140 -19.51 -35.56 -5.09
N PHE A 141 -19.28 -34.81 -6.17
CA PHE A 141 -19.33 -35.39 -7.53
C PHE A 141 -18.18 -36.38 -7.74
N ASP A 142 -18.48 -37.68 -7.57
CA ASP A 142 -17.59 -38.77 -7.95
C ASP A 142 -17.98 -39.29 -9.33
N VAL A 143 -17.10 -39.10 -10.31
CA VAL A 143 -17.27 -39.50 -11.71
C VAL A 143 -17.46 -41.02 -11.87
N LEU A 144 -17.09 -41.80 -10.85
CA LEU A 144 -17.18 -43.26 -10.83
C LEU A 144 -18.52 -43.77 -10.30
N ASN A 145 -19.26 -42.96 -9.55
CA ASN A 145 -20.51 -43.38 -8.91
C ASN A 145 -21.72 -43.06 -9.80
N ARG A 146 -21.93 -43.91 -10.81
CA ARG A 146 -22.99 -43.81 -11.84
C ARG A 146 -24.43 -43.79 -11.27
N GLU A 147 -24.60 -44.04 -9.98
CA GLU A 147 -25.91 -44.06 -9.31
C GLU A 147 -26.45 -42.66 -9.00
N MET A 148 -25.60 -41.63 -8.91
CA MET A 148 -26.02 -40.23 -8.86
C MET A 148 -26.04 -39.64 -10.27
N LYS A 149 -27.16 -39.80 -10.98
CA LYS A 149 -27.45 -39.10 -12.24
C LYS A 149 -27.72 -37.61 -11.98
N MET A 150 -26.71 -36.87 -11.55
CA MET A 150 -26.72 -35.41 -11.58
C MET A 150 -26.19 -35.00 -12.95
N ASP A 151 -27.03 -34.35 -13.75
CA ASP A 151 -26.71 -33.85 -15.10
C ASP A 151 -25.73 -32.67 -15.02
N PHE A 152 -24.49 -32.95 -14.64
CA PHE A 152 -23.39 -31.98 -14.68
C PHE A 152 -22.76 -32.01 -16.07
N GLU A 153 -22.84 -30.88 -16.77
CA GLU A 153 -22.24 -30.71 -18.09
C GLU A 153 -20.97 -29.86 -17.99
N LYS A 154 -20.03 -30.07 -18.91
CA LYS A 154 -18.79 -29.29 -18.93
C LYS A 154 -19.10 -27.81 -19.23
N PRO A 155 -18.32 -26.88 -18.65
CA PRO A 155 -18.56 -25.44 -18.79
C PRO A 155 -18.32 -24.89 -20.20
N TYR A 156 -17.57 -25.62 -21.05
CA TYR A 156 -17.30 -25.27 -22.44
C TYR A 156 -17.92 -26.30 -23.39
N PRO A 157 -18.31 -25.90 -24.61
CA PRO A 157 -18.86 -26.83 -25.59
C PRO A 157 -17.80 -27.87 -25.99
N ASP A 158 -18.15 -29.15 -25.92
CA ASP A 158 -17.29 -30.23 -26.42
C ASP A 158 -17.21 -30.21 -27.96
N GLU A 159 -16.09 -30.70 -28.51
CA GLU A 159 -15.83 -30.78 -29.96
C GLU A 159 -16.98 -31.43 -30.73
N GLU A 160 -17.56 -32.51 -30.21
CA GLU A 160 -18.73 -33.15 -30.82
C GLU A 160 -19.97 -32.25 -30.83
N ARG A 161 -20.20 -31.47 -29.77
CA ARG A 161 -21.31 -30.51 -29.71
C ARG A 161 -21.09 -29.37 -30.69
N MET A 162 -19.85 -28.92 -30.87
CA MET A 162 -19.50 -27.92 -31.89
C MET A 162 -19.72 -28.45 -33.31
N ARG A 163 -19.28 -29.68 -33.59
CA ARG A 163 -19.45 -30.36 -34.88
C ARG A 163 -20.92 -30.62 -35.23
N ARG A 164 -21.75 -30.91 -34.22
CA ARG A 164 -23.21 -31.04 -34.39
C ARG A 164 -23.93 -29.69 -34.47
N GLY A 165 -23.28 -28.59 -34.15
CA GLY A 165 -23.89 -27.27 -34.12
C GLY A 165 -24.20 -26.75 -35.53
N LEU A 166 -25.33 -26.05 -35.68
CA LEU A 166 -25.80 -25.50 -36.98
C LEU A 166 -24.73 -24.68 -37.71
N LEU A 167 -23.91 -23.92 -36.97
CA LEU A 167 -22.80 -23.13 -37.53
C LEU A 167 -21.73 -23.98 -38.24
N TYR A 168 -21.44 -25.18 -37.72
CA TYR A 168 -20.50 -26.10 -38.36
C TYR A 168 -21.05 -26.58 -39.70
N TRP A 169 -22.34 -26.94 -39.73
CA TRP A 169 -23.01 -27.45 -40.93
C TRP A 169 -23.14 -26.40 -42.04
N GLN A 170 -23.39 -25.14 -41.67
CA GLN A 170 -23.48 -24.04 -42.62
C GLN A 170 -22.12 -23.75 -43.30
N ASN A 171 -21.01 -23.99 -42.60
CA ASN A 171 -19.66 -23.71 -43.08
C ASN A 171 -18.91 -24.95 -43.59
N SER A 172 -19.44 -26.15 -43.36
CA SER A 172 -18.84 -27.39 -43.85
C SER A 172 -19.21 -27.64 -45.31
N SER A 173 -18.23 -27.66 -46.19
CA SER A 173 -18.40 -27.91 -47.63
C SER A 173 -18.56 -29.40 -48.00
N GLN A 174 -18.86 -30.27 -47.03
CA GLN A 174 -18.99 -31.71 -47.28
C GLN A 174 -20.43 -32.08 -47.69
N PRO A 175 -20.61 -32.93 -48.72
CA PRO A 175 -21.93 -33.38 -49.13
C PRO A 175 -22.50 -34.37 -48.11
N HIS A 176 -23.82 -34.29 -47.92
CA HIS A 176 -24.65 -35.16 -47.10
C HIS A 176 -24.23 -36.64 -47.13
N THR A 177 -23.89 -37.19 -45.96
CA THR A 177 -24.20 -38.59 -45.64
C THR A 177 -25.18 -38.57 -44.49
N GLU A 178 -26.44 -38.89 -44.81
CA GLU A 178 -27.50 -39.10 -43.84
C GLU A 178 -27.21 -40.38 -43.04
N GLU A 179 -26.44 -40.28 -41.96
CA GLU A 179 -26.67 -41.17 -40.83
C GLU A 179 -27.77 -40.57 -39.97
N ARG A 180 -28.99 -40.86 -40.41
CA ARG A 180 -30.20 -40.81 -39.60
C ARG A 180 -29.98 -41.67 -38.35
N PHE A 181 -29.59 -41.04 -37.24
CA PHE A 181 -29.69 -41.67 -35.93
C PHE A 181 -30.64 -40.89 -35.03
N GLU A 182 -31.40 -41.69 -34.29
CA GLU A 182 -32.73 -41.40 -33.77
C GLU A 182 -32.70 -40.28 -32.74
N SER A 183 -33.51 -39.25 -32.99
CA SER A 183 -33.98 -38.33 -31.96
C SER A 183 -34.73 -39.15 -30.91
N SER A 184 -34.08 -39.46 -29.80
CA SER A 184 -34.76 -39.86 -28.56
C SER A 184 -35.38 -38.62 -27.92
N ASP A 185 -36.35 -38.02 -28.59
CA ASP A 185 -37.38 -37.21 -27.97
C ASP A 185 -38.52 -37.08 -28.98
N SER A 186 -39.53 -37.92 -28.78
CA SER A 186 -40.81 -37.81 -29.49
C SER A 186 -41.78 -37.11 -28.56
N GLU A 187 -42.11 -35.84 -28.84
CA GLU A 187 -43.42 -35.28 -28.51
C GLU A 187 -44.02 -34.51 -29.71
N ILE A 188 -45.27 -34.87 -29.96
CA ILE A 188 -46.27 -34.48 -30.97
C ILE A 188 -46.78 -33.05 -30.66
N SER A 189 -46.96 -32.06 -31.57
CA SER A 189 -47.92 -31.98 -32.68
C SER A 189 -47.98 -30.55 -33.28
N ALA A 190 -48.37 -30.46 -34.57
CA ALA A 190 -49.24 -29.47 -35.24
C ALA A 190 -48.77 -27.98 -35.32
N THR A 191 -48.85 -27.22 -36.43
CA THR A 191 -49.50 -27.32 -37.75
C THR A 191 -48.97 -26.16 -38.64
N GLU A 192 -48.83 -26.42 -39.95
CA GLU A 192 -48.95 -25.58 -41.16
C GLU A 192 -49.01 -24.04 -41.05
N ASP A 193 -48.18 -23.31 -41.84
CA ASP A 193 -48.60 -22.85 -43.18
C ASP A 193 -47.43 -22.17 -43.94
N THR A 194 -47.40 -22.41 -45.25
CA THR A 194 -46.42 -21.95 -46.24
C THR A 194 -46.89 -20.68 -46.94
N THR A 195 -46.00 -19.71 -47.18
CA THR A 195 -46.11 -18.87 -48.38
C THR A 195 -44.78 -18.23 -48.76
N GLU A 196 -44.34 -18.57 -49.97
CA GLU A 196 -43.22 -17.99 -50.70
C GLU A 196 -43.56 -16.55 -51.14
N GLN A 197 -42.58 -15.65 -51.14
CA GLN A 197 -42.49 -14.63 -52.19
C GLN A 197 -41.04 -14.17 -52.39
N ASN A 198 -40.52 -14.61 -53.53
CA ASN A 198 -39.24 -14.32 -54.13
C ASN A 198 -39.33 -13.01 -54.94
N VAL A 199 -38.50 -11.99 -54.63
CA VAL A 199 -38.23 -10.87 -55.55
C VAL A 199 -36.74 -10.51 -55.50
N ASN A 200 -35.98 -11.18 -56.37
CA ASN A 200 -35.05 -10.60 -57.34
C ASN A 200 -34.32 -9.28 -56.99
N ARG A 201 -33.00 -9.36 -56.75
CA ARG A 201 -32.02 -8.37 -57.25
C ARG A 201 -30.77 -9.09 -57.72
N GLN A 202 -30.52 -9.00 -59.03
CA GLN A 202 -29.27 -9.42 -59.67
C GLN A 202 -28.19 -8.34 -59.53
N ASN A 203 -26.97 -8.85 -59.32
CA ASN A 203 -25.64 -8.38 -59.76
C ASN A 203 -25.07 -7.07 -59.18
N GLU A 204 -23.89 -7.17 -58.57
CA GLU A 204 -22.62 -6.80 -59.23
C GLU A 204 -21.40 -7.28 -58.41
N ASP A 205 -20.39 -7.78 -59.14
CA ASP A 205 -19.08 -8.21 -58.67
C ASP A 205 -18.30 -7.10 -57.97
N ALA A 206 -17.69 -7.41 -56.82
CA ALA A 206 -16.43 -6.80 -56.41
C ALA A 206 -15.73 -7.75 -55.43
N GLY A 207 -14.55 -8.26 -55.83
CA GLY A 207 -13.72 -9.16 -55.04
C GLY A 207 -13.34 -8.58 -53.68
N GLY A 208 -14.07 -9.00 -52.65
CA GLY A 208 -13.68 -8.85 -51.26
C GLY A 208 -13.13 -10.16 -50.77
N ASP A 209 -11.84 -10.17 -50.42
CA ASP A 209 -11.21 -11.31 -49.76
C ASP A 209 -11.99 -11.72 -48.50
N PRO A 210 -12.14 -13.02 -48.22
CA PRO A 210 -12.84 -13.48 -47.03
C PRO A 210 -12.13 -12.96 -45.79
N PHE A 211 -12.90 -12.28 -44.92
CA PHE A 211 -12.52 -11.60 -43.67
C PHE A 211 -11.70 -12.44 -42.66
N TRP A 212 -11.45 -13.72 -42.94
CA TRP A 212 -10.71 -14.66 -42.10
C TRP A 212 -9.22 -14.78 -42.46
N ILE A 213 -8.76 -14.15 -43.55
CA ILE A 213 -7.33 -14.02 -43.86
C ILE A 213 -6.80 -12.75 -43.19
N LEU A 214 -6.87 -12.69 -41.85
CA LEU A 214 -6.15 -11.70 -41.07
C LEU A 214 -4.84 -12.36 -40.61
N ASP A 215 -3.75 -12.08 -41.31
CA ASP A 215 -2.41 -12.45 -40.88
C ASP A 215 -2.10 -11.72 -39.56
N LEU A 216 -2.13 -12.48 -38.46
CA LEU A 216 -2.02 -11.95 -37.10
C LEU A 216 -0.57 -11.65 -36.67
N ASN A 217 0.42 -11.69 -37.55
CA ASN A 217 1.80 -11.29 -37.22
C ASN A 217 2.51 -10.59 -38.40
N PRO A 218 2.31 -9.28 -38.61
CA PRO A 218 2.99 -8.54 -39.68
C PRO A 218 4.40 -8.04 -39.30
N ASP A 219 4.95 -8.43 -38.14
CA ASP A 219 6.26 -7.94 -37.70
C ASP A 219 7.15 -9.07 -37.14
N MET A 220 7.74 -9.82 -38.08
CA MET A 220 9.03 -10.51 -37.88
C MET A 220 9.72 -10.65 -39.24
N GLN A 221 10.21 -9.52 -39.76
CA GLN A 221 11.31 -9.56 -40.71
C GLN A 221 12.63 -9.58 -39.93
N SER A 222 13.41 -10.62 -40.22
CA SER A 222 14.82 -10.83 -39.88
C SER A 222 15.72 -9.64 -40.23
#